data_AF-A0A942NWG5-F1
#
_entry.id   AF-A0A942NWG5-F1
#
_cell.length_a   1.000
_cell.length_b   1.000
_cell.length_c   1.000
_cell.angle_alpha   90.00
_cell.angle_beta   90.00
_cell.angle_gamma   90.00
#
_symmetry.space_group_name_H-M   'P 1'
#
loop_
_entity.id
_entity.type
_entity.pdbx_description
1 polymer ?
#
loop_
_entity_poly.entity_id
_entity_poly.type
_entity_poly.pdbx_seq_one_letter_code
_entity_poly.pdbx_strand_id
1 'polypeptide(L)'
;MKSTLEKITSFIVVIVLPALVIYLTIFFALRKSEPLRIEIPLMSETIAQVDHSQFAILQQNFTDPREVTAACLSCHNKRDDELMQSSHWLWEREVNIPGRGIVKIGKKDIHNNFCTGAQGNNGSCMRCHIGYGWEDKSFDFNNPNNIDCLVCHDKTDTYFKQKGYAGMPATPETANAEFKVPDYNYIAQNVGYPDRDNCGVCHFYGGGGNNVKHGDLEEALFNTNRKVDVHMGTDGPNMVCIDCHKTEKHNITGRSYSVSAENTNRISCEGCHTDRPHQDYILDYHNHKVACQTCHIPVYAKVNAT
;
A
#
# COMPACT_ATOMS: atom_id res chain seq x y z
N MET A 1 -8.08 9.52 77.24
CA MET A 1 -7.93 8.46 76.21
C MET A 1 -9.10 8.38 75.23
N LYS A 2 -10.38 8.29 75.66
CA LYS A 2 -11.53 8.20 74.75
C LYS A 2 -11.64 9.34 73.72
N SER A 3 -11.49 10.60 74.17
CA SER A 3 -11.60 11.78 73.29
C SER A 3 -10.53 11.85 72.18
N THR A 4 -9.30 11.43 72.45
CA THR A 4 -8.22 11.43 71.45
C THR A 4 -8.44 10.33 70.42
N LEU A 5 -8.88 9.15 70.88
CA LEU A 5 -9.21 8.04 70.01
C LEU A 5 -10.38 8.38 69.10
N GLU A 6 -11.45 9.00 69.62
CA GLU A 6 -12.60 9.45 68.84
C GLU A 6 -12.23 10.49 67.76
N LYS A 7 -11.33 11.43 68.09
CA LYS A 7 -10.81 12.41 67.13
C LYS A 7 -9.97 11.76 66.04
N ILE A 8 -9.12 10.80 66.39
CA ILE A 8 -8.30 10.04 65.42
C ILE A 8 -9.20 9.20 64.52
N THR A 9 -10.19 8.48 65.08
CA THR A 9 -11.14 7.68 64.32
C THR A 9 -11.95 8.56 63.36
N SER A 10 -12.43 9.71 63.83
CA SER A 10 -13.16 10.67 62.99
C SER A 10 -12.28 11.21 61.85
N PHE A 11 -11.03 11.56 62.13
CA PHE A 11 -10.09 12.02 61.09
C PHE A 11 -9.81 10.93 60.05
N ILE A 12 -9.61 9.68 60.47
CA ILE A 12 -9.38 8.56 59.56
C ILE A 12 -10.61 8.34 58.67
N VAL A 13 -11.81 8.28 59.23
CA VAL A 13 -13.04 7.98 58.49
C VAL A 13 -13.46 9.12 57.56
N VAL A 14 -13.29 10.38 57.99
CA VAL A 14 -13.77 11.54 57.22
C VAL A 14 -12.75 12.00 56.17
N ILE A 15 -11.45 11.82 56.42
CA ILE A 15 -10.40 12.37 55.55
C ILE A 15 -9.55 11.26 54.92
N VAL A 16 -8.96 10.39 55.73
CA VAL A 16 -7.98 9.41 55.21
C VAL A 16 -8.64 8.35 54.35
N LEU A 17 -9.78 7.81 54.77
CA LEU A 17 -10.48 6.74 54.06
C LEU A 17 -11.04 7.21 52.71
N PRO A 18 -11.71 8.38 52.60
CA PRO A 18 -12.14 8.92 51.32
C PRO A 18 -10.95 9.29 50.42
N ALA A 19 -9.88 9.89 50.97
CA ALA A 19 -8.68 10.18 50.21
C ALA A 19 -8.00 8.91 49.68
N LEU A 20 -7.95 7.84 50.48
CA LEU A 20 -7.43 6.54 50.07
C LEU A 20 -8.31 5.91 48.99
N VAL A 21 -9.65 5.96 49.12
CA VAL A 21 -10.57 5.45 48.09
C VAL A 21 -10.41 6.22 46.78
N ILE A 22 -10.32 7.56 46.83
CA ILE A 22 -10.06 8.39 45.66
C ILE A 22 -8.70 8.05 45.05
N TYR A 23 -7.66 7.93 45.87
CA TYR A 23 -6.33 7.55 45.42
C TYR A 23 -6.33 6.18 44.74
N LEU A 24 -6.93 5.16 45.37
CA LEU A 24 -7.03 3.81 44.82
C LEU A 24 -7.86 3.80 43.53
N THR A 25 -8.94 4.58 43.45
CA THR A 25 -9.76 4.69 42.25
C THR A 25 -8.97 5.36 41.11
N ILE A 26 -8.25 6.44 41.37
CA ILE A 26 -7.40 7.09 40.37
C ILE A 26 -6.24 6.16 39.96
N PHE A 27 -5.59 5.52 40.93
CA PHE A 27 -4.39 4.74 40.69
C PHE A 27 -4.68 3.40 40.00
N PHE A 28 -5.80 2.74 40.32
CA PHE A 28 -6.15 1.44 39.78
C PHE A 28 -7.24 1.50 38.69
N ALA A 29 -8.25 2.37 38.80
CA ALA A 29 -9.36 2.40 37.83
C ALA A 29 -9.11 3.33 36.63
N LEU A 30 -8.29 4.38 36.77
CA LEU A 30 -7.95 5.27 35.64
C LEU A 30 -6.67 4.87 34.91
N ARG A 31 -5.88 3.95 35.47
CA ARG A 31 -4.66 3.46 34.84
C ARG A 31 -5.04 2.42 33.78
N LYS A 32 -5.17 2.86 32.54
CA LYS A 32 -5.26 1.95 31.38
C LYS A 32 -3.99 1.09 31.34
N SER A 33 -4.13 -0.22 31.23
CA SER A 33 -2.98 -1.10 31.00
C SER A 33 -2.33 -0.74 29.66
N GLU A 34 -1.07 -1.15 29.48
CA GLU A 34 -0.48 -1.03 28.16
C GLU A 34 -1.24 -1.94 27.19
N PRO A 35 -1.56 -1.47 25.97
CA PRO A 35 -2.17 -2.31 24.96
C PRO A 35 -1.25 -3.49 24.63
N LEU A 36 -1.85 -4.66 24.40
CA LEU A 36 -1.11 -5.84 23.98
C LEU A 36 -0.36 -5.52 22.67
N ARG A 37 0.96 -5.73 22.66
CA ARG A 37 1.77 -5.62 21.45
C ARG A 37 2.10 -7.03 20.97
N ILE A 38 1.80 -7.29 19.71
CA ILE A 38 2.16 -8.52 19.03
C ILE A 38 3.20 -8.14 17.98
N GLU A 39 4.36 -8.79 18.02
CA GLU A 39 5.35 -8.67 16.94
C GLU A 39 4.87 -9.50 15.76
N ILE A 40 4.72 -8.85 14.61
CA ILE A 40 4.28 -9.48 13.36
C ILE A 40 5.46 -9.37 12.40
N PRO A 41 5.93 -10.50 11.83
CA PRO A 41 7.00 -10.45 10.84
C PRO A 41 6.51 -9.69 9.60
N LEU A 42 7.29 -8.69 9.19
CA LEU A 42 6.98 -7.88 8.02
C LEU A 42 7.52 -8.57 6.76
N MET A 43 6.80 -8.45 5.64
CA MET A 43 7.28 -9.02 4.38
C MET A 43 8.52 -8.28 3.88
N SER A 44 8.60 -6.97 4.12
CA SER A 44 9.74 -6.12 3.80
C SER A 44 11.05 -6.52 4.49
N GLU A 45 10.97 -7.21 5.62
CA GLU A 45 12.14 -7.73 6.35
C GLU A 45 12.69 -9.02 5.72
N THR A 46 12.02 -9.57 4.71
CA THR A 46 12.46 -10.80 4.03
C THR A 46 13.71 -10.52 3.20
N ILE A 47 14.79 -11.24 3.51
CA ILE A 47 16.06 -11.13 2.78
C ILE A 47 15.94 -11.83 1.42
N ALA A 48 16.41 -11.15 0.36
CA ALA A 48 16.51 -11.73 -0.97
C ALA A 48 17.35 -13.01 -0.95
N GLN A 49 16.81 -14.10 -1.49
CA GLN A 49 17.46 -15.41 -1.43
C GLN A 49 18.53 -15.61 -2.50
N VAL A 50 18.58 -14.74 -3.52
CA VAL A 50 19.50 -14.85 -4.67
C VAL A 50 20.05 -13.48 -5.06
N ASP A 51 21.29 -13.47 -5.53
CA ASP A 51 21.95 -12.30 -6.12
C ASP A 51 21.78 -12.34 -7.65
N HIS A 52 20.98 -11.42 -8.18
CA HIS A 52 20.67 -11.37 -9.61
C HIS A 52 21.87 -10.99 -10.49
N SER A 53 22.87 -10.31 -9.94
CA SER A 53 24.09 -9.92 -10.68
C SER A 53 24.93 -11.12 -11.13
N GLN A 54 24.78 -12.28 -10.47
CA GLN A 54 25.54 -13.49 -10.76
C GLN A 54 25.01 -14.28 -11.97
N PHE A 55 23.81 -13.96 -12.48
CA PHE A 55 23.22 -14.72 -13.58
C PHE A 55 23.67 -14.21 -14.94
N ALA A 56 24.32 -15.07 -15.73
CA ALA A 56 24.80 -14.73 -17.07
C ALA A 56 23.69 -14.20 -18.00
N ILE A 57 22.45 -14.67 -17.85
CA ILE A 57 21.30 -14.20 -18.63
C ILE A 57 20.97 -12.72 -18.35
N LEU A 58 21.39 -12.15 -17.22
CA LEU A 58 21.19 -10.74 -16.86
C LEU A 58 22.44 -9.87 -17.14
N GLN A 59 23.53 -10.48 -17.62
CA GLN A 59 24.77 -9.80 -18.00
C GLN A 59 24.84 -9.50 -19.51
N GLN A 60 23.87 -9.98 -20.29
CA GLN A 60 23.75 -9.66 -21.72
C GLN A 60 23.23 -8.23 -21.92
N ASN A 61 23.63 -7.55 -22.99
CA ASN A 61 23.16 -6.19 -23.27
C ASN A 61 21.66 -6.16 -23.62
N PHE A 62 20.86 -5.41 -22.86
CA PHE A 62 19.44 -5.20 -23.13
C PHE A 62 19.18 -3.82 -23.72
N THR A 63 18.37 -3.76 -24.78
CA THR A 63 17.99 -2.50 -25.43
C THR A 63 16.48 -2.25 -25.40
N ASP A 64 15.69 -3.31 -25.20
CA ASP A 64 14.24 -3.24 -25.06
C ASP A 64 13.83 -3.88 -23.71
N PRO A 65 12.92 -3.25 -22.95
CA PRO A 65 12.52 -3.79 -21.64
C PRO A 65 11.85 -5.16 -21.74
N ARG A 66 11.26 -5.52 -22.88
CA ARG A 66 10.65 -6.83 -23.13
C ARG A 66 11.71 -7.94 -23.22
N GLU A 67 12.94 -7.61 -23.60
CA GLU A 67 14.07 -8.55 -23.54
C GLU A 67 14.41 -8.90 -22.09
N VAL A 68 14.32 -7.93 -21.18
CA VAL A 68 14.47 -8.16 -19.73
C VAL A 68 13.34 -9.06 -19.24
N THR A 69 12.09 -8.77 -19.61
CA THR A 69 10.95 -9.64 -19.25
C THR A 69 11.15 -11.07 -19.75
N ALA A 70 11.58 -11.26 -21.00
CA ALA A 70 11.87 -12.59 -21.54
C ALA A 70 12.98 -13.30 -20.75
N ALA A 71 14.04 -12.59 -20.35
CA ALA A 71 15.09 -13.11 -19.49
C ALA A 71 14.55 -13.53 -18.10
N CYS A 72 13.73 -12.69 -17.46
CA CYS A 72 13.09 -12.99 -16.19
C CYS A 72 12.24 -14.26 -16.28
N LEU A 73 11.39 -14.36 -17.31
CA LEU A 73 10.47 -15.49 -17.52
C LEU A 73 11.17 -16.81 -17.82
N SER A 74 12.44 -16.79 -18.24
CA SER A 74 13.23 -18.02 -18.40
C SER A 74 13.50 -18.76 -17.09
N CYS A 75 13.46 -18.05 -15.95
CA CYS A 75 13.67 -18.59 -14.61
C CYS A 75 12.40 -18.50 -13.74
N HIS A 76 11.69 -17.38 -13.82
CA HIS A 76 10.48 -17.07 -13.05
C HIS A 76 9.23 -17.67 -13.73
N ASN A 77 9.25 -19.00 -13.84
CA ASN A 77 8.16 -19.75 -14.42
C ASN A 77 6.83 -19.44 -13.72
N LYS A 78 5.77 -19.30 -14.52
CA LYS A 78 4.38 -19.06 -14.07
C LYS A 78 4.10 -17.70 -13.43
N ARG A 79 5.10 -16.81 -13.31
CA ARG A 79 4.84 -15.45 -12.80
C ARG A 79 4.06 -14.61 -13.82
N ASP A 80 4.22 -14.89 -15.09
CA ASP A 80 3.37 -14.41 -16.18
C ASP A 80 1.90 -14.81 -15.97
N ASP A 81 1.62 -16.10 -15.81
CA ASP A 81 0.25 -16.61 -15.59
C ASP A 81 -0.42 -15.92 -14.39
N GLU A 82 0.34 -15.73 -13.30
CA GLU A 82 -0.10 -15.07 -12.08
C GLU A 82 -0.42 -13.58 -12.30
N LEU A 83 0.51 -12.83 -12.91
CA LEU A 83 0.33 -11.40 -13.17
C LEU A 83 -0.77 -11.15 -14.19
N MET A 84 -0.86 -11.95 -15.24
CA MET A 84 -1.84 -11.78 -16.33
C MET A 84 -3.28 -12.06 -15.89
N GLN A 85 -3.48 -12.75 -14.78
CA GLN A 85 -4.79 -12.93 -14.14
C GLN A 85 -5.10 -11.84 -13.10
N SER A 86 -4.12 -11.02 -12.73
CA SER A 86 -4.27 -9.99 -11.72
C SER A 86 -5.05 -8.77 -12.24
N SER A 87 -5.63 -8.02 -11.31
CA SER A 87 -6.25 -6.73 -11.63
C SER A 87 -5.26 -5.65 -12.03
N HIS A 88 -3.97 -5.80 -11.68
CA HIS A 88 -2.94 -4.84 -12.08
C HIS A 88 -2.68 -4.95 -13.59
N TRP A 89 -2.74 -6.17 -14.13
CA TRP A 89 -2.67 -6.42 -15.57
C TRP A 89 -3.99 -6.12 -16.28
N LEU A 90 -5.09 -6.72 -15.82
CA LEU A 90 -6.36 -6.64 -16.56
C LEU A 90 -7.05 -5.28 -16.39
N TRP A 91 -6.75 -4.55 -15.31
CA TRP A 91 -7.46 -3.32 -14.89
C TRP A 91 -8.98 -3.49 -14.70
N GLU A 92 -9.42 -4.73 -14.52
CA GLU A 92 -10.80 -5.13 -14.27
C GLU A 92 -10.81 -6.29 -13.26
N ARG A 93 -11.94 -6.48 -12.59
CA ARG A 93 -12.25 -7.64 -11.76
C ARG A 93 -13.70 -8.04 -12.00
N GLU A 94 -14.01 -9.32 -11.84
CA GLU A 94 -15.40 -9.77 -11.80
C GLU A 94 -16.06 -9.34 -10.49
N VAL A 95 -17.26 -8.80 -10.60
CA VAL A 95 -18.05 -8.29 -9.49
C VAL A 95 -19.51 -8.68 -9.71
N ASN A 96 -20.20 -9.15 -8.67
CA ASN A 96 -21.63 -9.41 -8.73
C ASN A 96 -22.40 -8.15 -8.27
N ILE A 97 -23.16 -7.56 -9.19
CA ILE A 97 -24.00 -6.40 -8.88
C ILE A 97 -25.46 -6.87 -8.76
N PRO A 98 -26.12 -6.59 -7.62
CA PRO A 98 -27.55 -6.86 -7.47
C PRO A 98 -28.38 -6.30 -8.64
N GLY A 99 -29.14 -7.18 -9.30
CA GLY A 99 -29.97 -6.83 -10.46
C GLY A 99 -29.24 -6.76 -11.82
N ARG A 100 -27.91 -6.83 -11.86
CA ARG A 100 -27.13 -6.93 -13.12
C ARG A 100 -26.37 -8.24 -13.27
N GLY A 101 -26.17 -8.98 -12.19
CA GLY A 101 -25.39 -10.22 -12.18
C GLY A 101 -23.88 -9.96 -12.19
N ILE A 102 -23.12 -10.94 -12.67
CA ILE A 102 -21.65 -10.87 -12.74
C ILE A 102 -21.25 -9.98 -13.92
N VAL A 103 -20.49 -8.93 -13.62
CA VAL A 103 -19.93 -8.00 -14.61
C VAL A 103 -18.46 -7.77 -14.31
N LYS A 104 -17.69 -7.39 -15.34
CA LYS A 104 -16.30 -6.96 -15.18
C LYS A 104 -16.23 -5.46 -15.03
N ILE A 105 -15.60 -5.01 -13.96
CA ILE A 105 -15.46 -3.59 -13.63
C ILE A 105 -14.07 -3.33 -13.08
N GLY A 106 -13.48 -2.21 -13.47
CA GLY A 106 -12.26 -1.67 -12.89
C GLY A 106 -11.80 -0.41 -13.61
N LYS A 107 -10.53 -0.02 -13.44
CA LYS A 107 -9.96 1.19 -14.06
C LYS A 107 -10.15 1.24 -15.59
N LYS A 108 -10.24 0.08 -16.24
CA LYS A 108 -10.47 -0.04 -17.68
C LYS A 108 -11.83 0.53 -18.13
N ASP A 109 -12.87 0.40 -17.29
CA ASP A 109 -14.27 0.71 -17.65
C ASP A 109 -14.91 1.79 -16.75
N ILE A 110 -14.31 2.11 -15.61
CA ILE A 110 -14.82 3.10 -14.67
C ILE A 110 -14.53 4.50 -15.16
N HIS A 111 -15.57 5.33 -15.13
CA HIS A 111 -15.46 6.76 -15.33
C HIS A 111 -15.35 7.49 -14.00
N ASN A 112 -14.58 8.57 -13.97
CA ASN A 112 -14.45 9.46 -12.81
C ASN A 112 -14.52 10.94 -13.26
N ASN A 113 -14.48 11.85 -12.29
CA ASN A 113 -14.51 13.30 -12.51
C ASN A 113 -13.10 13.94 -12.58
N PHE A 114 -12.03 13.14 -12.74
CA PHE A 114 -10.67 13.60 -13.01
C PHE A 114 -10.40 13.54 -14.52
N CYS A 115 -9.63 12.56 -14.98
CA CYS A 115 -9.32 12.36 -16.40
C CYS A 115 -10.45 11.68 -17.19
N THR A 116 -11.67 11.66 -16.65
CA THR A 116 -12.87 10.99 -17.20
C THR A 116 -12.77 9.47 -17.28
N GLY A 117 -11.83 8.91 -18.03
CA GLY A 117 -11.64 7.48 -18.20
C GLY A 117 -10.28 7.15 -18.80
N ALA A 118 -9.85 5.89 -18.65
CA ALA A 118 -8.57 5.44 -19.21
C ALA A 118 -8.62 5.30 -20.74
N GLN A 119 -9.73 4.76 -21.26
CA GLN A 119 -9.93 4.55 -22.69
C GLN A 119 -9.89 5.88 -23.45
N GLY A 120 -9.06 5.95 -24.48
CA GLY A 120 -8.85 7.17 -25.29
C GLY A 120 -7.78 8.11 -24.74
N ASN A 121 -7.28 7.88 -23.52
CA ASN A 121 -6.17 8.62 -22.90
C ASN A 121 -4.96 7.71 -22.63
N ASN A 122 -4.85 6.63 -23.41
CA ASN A 122 -3.99 5.49 -23.14
C ASN A 122 -2.50 5.88 -22.99
N GLY A 123 -2.01 6.79 -23.84
CA GLY A 123 -0.62 7.27 -23.77
C GLY A 123 -0.22 7.77 -22.37
N SER A 124 -1.11 8.49 -21.68
CA SER A 124 -0.86 9.01 -20.33
C SER A 124 -1.28 8.03 -19.23
N CYS A 125 -2.43 7.38 -19.37
CA CYS A 125 -2.98 6.52 -18.32
C CYS A 125 -2.14 5.23 -18.11
N MET A 126 -1.57 4.68 -19.18
CA MET A 126 -0.90 3.38 -19.18
C MET A 126 0.55 3.49 -18.69
N ARG A 127 1.03 4.70 -18.42
CA ARG A 127 2.21 4.90 -17.58
C ARG A 127 2.06 4.20 -16.23
N CYS A 128 0.85 4.09 -15.69
CA CYS A 128 0.56 3.39 -14.44
C CYS A 128 0.03 1.96 -14.65
N HIS A 129 0.17 1.38 -15.83
CA HIS A 129 -0.12 -0.03 -16.10
C HIS A 129 1.17 -0.83 -15.94
N ILE A 130 1.07 -2.07 -15.45
CA ILE A 130 2.23 -2.96 -15.24
C ILE A 130 2.63 -3.68 -16.55
N GLY A 131 2.51 -2.99 -17.69
CA GLY A 131 2.84 -3.52 -19.00
C GLY A 131 3.37 -2.46 -19.97
N TYR A 132 3.85 -2.95 -21.11
CA TYR A 132 4.59 -2.20 -22.10
C TYR A 132 3.81 -1.97 -23.39
N GLY A 133 3.42 -0.73 -23.66
CA GLY A 133 2.88 -0.31 -24.95
C GLY A 133 1.38 -0.61 -25.11
N TRP A 134 0.59 -0.46 -24.04
CA TRP A 134 -0.87 -0.51 -24.16
C TRP A 134 -1.41 0.78 -24.77
N GLU A 135 -1.12 1.01 -26.05
CA GLU A 135 -1.47 2.25 -26.75
C GLU A 135 -2.95 2.30 -27.14
N ASP A 136 -3.52 1.17 -27.54
CA ASP A 136 -4.90 1.08 -28.02
C ASP A 136 -5.49 -0.33 -27.83
N LYS A 137 -6.57 -0.62 -28.57
CA LYS A 137 -7.30 -1.89 -28.49
C LYS A 137 -6.52 -3.08 -29.08
N SER A 138 -5.43 -2.85 -29.80
CA SER A 138 -4.56 -3.88 -30.37
C SER A 138 -3.58 -4.48 -29.36
N PHE A 139 -3.51 -3.94 -28.15
CA PHE A 139 -2.62 -4.46 -27.11
C PHE A 139 -2.93 -5.93 -26.80
N ASP A 140 -1.90 -6.77 -26.93
CA ASP A 140 -2.00 -8.20 -26.69
C ASP A 140 -1.81 -8.52 -25.21
N PHE A 141 -2.94 -8.72 -24.52
CA PHE A 141 -2.99 -9.17 -23.12
C PHE A 141 -2.51 -10.62 -22.91
N ASN A 142 -2.28 -11.39 -23.99
CA ASN A 142 -1.79 -12.77 -23.93
C ASN A 142 -0.28 -12.88 -24.18
N ASN A 143 0.40 -11.79 -24.55
CA ASN A 143 1.84 -11.81 -24.73
C ASN A 143 2.54 -11.52 -23.39
N PRO A 144 3.21 -12.50 -22.77
CA PRO A 144 3.83 -12.33 -21.46
C PRO A 144 5.04 -11.38 -21.50
N ASN A 145 5.66 -11.18 -22.67
CA ASN A 145 6.77 -10.22 -22.81
C ASN A 145 6.30 -8.76 -22.66
N ASN A 146 4.99 -8.50 -22.73
CA ASN A 146 4.44 -7.18 -22.47
C ASN A 146 4.34 -6.85 -20.96
N ILE A 147 4.66 -7.78 -20.06
CA ILE A 147 4.66 -7.54 -18.61
C ILE A 147 5.86 -6.67 -18.22
N ASP A 148 5.62 -5.65 -17.40
CA ASP A 148 6.65 -4.82 -16.80
C ASP A 148 7.02 -5.37 -15.42
N CYS A 149 8.07 -6.19 -15.36
CA CYS A 149 8.58 -6.72 -14.09
C CYS A 149 9.30 -5.63 -13.27
N LEU A 150 9.90 -4.65 -13.94
CA LEU A 150 10.83 -3.70 -13.32
C LEU A 150 10.11 -2.62 -12.52
N VAL A 151 8.90 -2.20 -12.93
CA VAL A 151 8.13 -1.16 -12.24
C VAL A 151 7.87 -1.49 -10.76
N CYS A 152 7.73 -2.78 -10.44
CA CYS A 152 7.51 -3.24 -9.08
C CYS A 152 8.80 -3.69 -8.36
N HIS A 153 9.82 -4.11 -9.10
CA HIS A 153 10.99 -4.80 -8.54
C HIS A 153 12.31 -4.05 -8.64
N ASP A 154 12.39 -2.91 -9.33
CA ASP A 154 13.59 -2.07 -9.34
C ASP A 154 13.96 -1.59 -7.92
N LYS A 155 15.24 -1.72 -7.54
CA LYS A 155 15.80 -1.19 -6.29
C LYS A 155 16.86 -0.11 -6.50
N THR A 156 17.02 0.33 -7.74
CA THR A 156 18.06 1.29 -8.11
C THR A 156 17.56 2.73 -8.15
N ASP A 157 16.24 2.93 -8.09
CA ASP A 157 15.56 4.22 -8.24
C ASP A 157 15.85 4.91 -9.57
N THR A 158 16.19 4.13 -10.61
CA THR A 158 16.52 4.65 -11.95
C THR A 158 15.53 4.24 -13.03
N TYR A 159 14.60 3.34 -12.73
CA TYR A 159 13.61 2.88 -13.69
C TYR A 159 12.35 3.76 -13.73
N PHE A 160 12.09 4.39 -14.88
CA PHE A 160 10.91 5.22 -15.08
C PHE A 160 10.22 4.96 -16.42
N LYS A 161 8.90 4.81 -16.40
CA LYS A 161 8.06 4.78 -17.60
C LYS A 161 7.83 6.20 -18.10
N GLN A 162 8.03 6.44 -19.39
CA GLN A 162 7.97 7.77 -19.98
C GLN A 162 6.52 8.29 -20.05
N LYS A 163 6.32 9.57 -19.73
CA LYS A 163 5.02 10.24 -19.87
C LYS A 163 4.58 10.26 -21.34
N GLY A 164 3.36 9.77 -21.63
CA GLY A 164 2.75 9.84 -22.95
C GLY A 164 3.03 8.65 -23.87
N TYR A 165 3.88 7.70 -23.47
CA TYR A 165 4.32 6.57 -24.29
C TYR A 165 3.70 5.23 -23.86
N ALA A 166 2.47 5.26 -23.37
CA ALA A 166 1.65 4.06 -23.10
C ALA A 166 2.32 2.97 -22.25
N GLY A 167 3.13 3.40 -21.29
CA GLY A 167 3.84 2.51 -20.39
C GLY A 167 5.22 2.05 -20.86
N MET A 168 5.73 2.56 -21.98
CA MET A 168 7.13 2.34 -22.38
C MET A 168 8.07 3.28 -21.59
N PRO A 169 9.26 2.81 -21.16
CA PRO A 169 10.38 3.68 -20.81
C PRO A 169 10.89 4.46 -22.03
N ALA A 170 11.76 5.44 -21.81
CA ALA A 170 12.33 6.22 -22.91
C ALA A 170 13.30 5.40 -23.76
N THR A 171 13.27 5.62 -25.07
CA THR A 171 14.24 5.09 -26.05
C THR A 171 15.29 6.15 -26.37
N PRO A 172 16.40 5.82 -27.06
CA PRO A 172 17.38 6.82 -27.50
C PRO A 172 16.76 7.97 -28.30
N GLU A 173 15.69 7.69 -29.04
CA GLU A 173 14.98 8.68 -29.87
C GLU A 173 14.03 9.57 -29.06
N THR A 174 13.47 9.05 -27.96
CA THR A 174 12.46 9.77 -27.15
C THR A 174 13.03 10.36 -25.86
N ALA A 175 14.25 9.99 -25.48
CA ALA A 175 14.89 10.41 -24.23
C ALA A 175 15.09 11.92 -24.15
N ASN A 176 14.98 12.45 -22.94
CA ASN A 176 15.19 13.85 -22.62
C ASN A 176 15.78 14.01 -21.20
N ALA A 177 15.87 15.26 -20.73
CA ALA A 177 16.45 15.54 -19.42
C ALA A 177 15.68 14.92 -18.24
N GLU A 178 14.36 14.75 -18.36
CA GLU A 178 13.49 14.16 -17.33
C GLU A 178 13.43 12.63 -17.46
N PHE A 179 13.33 12.11 -18.68
CA PHE A 179 13.23 10.67 -18.97
C PHE A 179 14.43 10.20 -19.77
N LYS A 180 15.39 9.60 -19.08
CA LYS A 180 16.57 8.97 -19.69
C LYS A 180 16.26 7.53 -20.10
N VAL A 181 17.02 7.00 -21.05
CA VAL A 181 17.00 5.57 -21.36
C VAL A 181 17.46 4.80 -20.12
N PRO A 182 16.67 3.83 -19.60
CA PRO A 182 17.07 3.05 -18.44
C PRO A 182 18.31 2.20 -18.74
N ASP A 183 19.19 2.07 -17.74
CA ASP A 183 20.23 1.04 -17.76
C ASP A 183 19.60 -0.29 -17.34
N TYR A 184 19.02 -1.00 -18.31
CA TYR A 184 18.30 -2.26 -18.08
C TYR A 184 19.18 -3.33 -17.43
N ASN A 185 20.46 -3.35 -17.72
CA ASN A 185 21.41 -4.28 -17.12
C ASN A 185 21.59 -4.00 -15.64
N TYR A 186 21.88 -2.75 -15.29
CA TYR A 186 22.03 -2.33 -13.90
C TYR A 186 20.74 -2.57 -13.10
N ILE A 187 19.58 -2.21 -13.67
CA ILE A 187 18.27 -2.41 -13.02
C ILE A 187 17.99 -3.90 -12.81
N ALA A 188 18.08 -4.72 -13.86
CA ALA A 188 17.74 -6.14 -13.80
C ALA A 188 18.62 -6.93 -12.80
N GLN A 189 19.88 -6.52 -12.64
CA GLN A 189 20.81 -7.15 -11.69
C GLN A 189 20.58 -6.74 -10.24
N ASN A 190 19.83 -5.66 -10.00
CA ASN A 190 19.56 -5.12 -8.67
C ASN A 190 18.07 -5.22 -8.30
N VAL A 191 17.31 -6.09 -8.94
CA VAL A 191 15.89 -6.30 -8.59
C VAL A 191 15.73 -6.93 -7.21
N GLY A 192 14.62 -6.61 -6.54
CA GLY A 192 14.33 -7.10 -5.20
C GLY A 192 12.85 -7.02 -4.82
N TYR A 193 12.57 -7.13 -3.52
CA TYR A 193 11.21 -6.96 -3.02
C TYR A 193 10.76 -5.49 -3.18
N PRO A 194 9.49 -5.25 -3.56
CA PRO A 194 8.96 -3.90 -3.74
C PRO A 194 8.98 -3.09 -2.44
N ASP A 195 9.40 -1.83 -2.53
CA ASP A 195 9.27 -0.83 -1.48
C ASP A 195 8.16 0.19 -1.80
N ARG A 196 8.06 1.23 -0.97
CA ARG A 196 7.10 2.33 -1.16
C ARG A 196 7.32 3.05 -2.48
N ASP A 197 8.58 3.19 -2.91
CA ASP A 197 8.94 3.85 -4.17
C ASP A 197 8.29 3.16 -5.37
N ASN A 198 8.41 1.83 -5.46
CA ASN A 198 7.84 1.01 -6.52
C ASN A 198 6.31 1.14 -6.63
N CYS A 199 5.62 1.14 -5.48
CA CYS A 199 4.16 1.27 -5.46
C CYS A 199 3.72 2.72 -5.75
N GLY A 200 4.45 3.68 -5.17
CA GLY A 200 4.13 5.10 -5.20
C GLY A 200 4.24 5.73 -6.58
N VAL A 201 5.09 5.21 -7.48
CA VAL A 201 5.19 5.72 -8.88
C VAL A 201 3.83 5.76 -9.59
N CYS A 202 2.91 4.87 -9.22
CA CYS A 202 1.54 4.83 -9.71
C CYS A 202 0.52 5.34 -8.69
N HIS A 203 0.66 4.93 -7.43
CA HIS A 203 -0.37 5.13 -6.42
C HIS A 203 -0.39 6.55 -5.85
N PHE A 204 0.75 7.25 -5.78
CA PHE A 204 0.81 8.62 -5.24
C PHE A 204 0.46 9.66 -6.30
N TYR A 205 0.63 9.32 -7.59
CA TYR A 205 0.42 10.24 -8.71
C TYR A 205 -0.86 9.95 -9.52
N GLY A 206 -1.81 9.24 -8.92
CA GLY A 206 -3.09 8.92 -9.54
C GLY A 206 -3.85 10.19 -9.92
N GLY A 207 -4.36 10.26 -11.15
CA GLY A 207 -5.05 11.47 -11.65
C GLY A 207 -4.12 12.54 -12.25
N GLY A 208 -2.82 12.25 -12.38
CA GLY A 208 -1.87 13.09 -13.12
C GLY A 208 -0.96 13.95 -12.25
N GLY A 209 -1.09 13.89 -10.92
CA GLY A 209 -0.26 14.63 -9.97
C GLY A 209 -0.26 13.99 -8.58
N ASN A 210 0.68 14.44 -7.74
CA ASN A 210 0.82 13.98 -6.36
C ASN A 210 -0.49 14.20 -5.59
N ASN A 211 -0.98 13.18 -4.89
CA ASN A 211 -2.14 13.23 -4.01
C ASN A 211 -3.48 13.61 -4.67
N VAL A 212 -3.53 13.78 -6.00
CA VAL A 212 -4.69 14.34 -6.72
C VAL A 212 -5.93 13.45 -6.59
N LYS A 213 -5.77 12.13 -6.75
CA LYS A 213 -6.91 11.20 -6.72
C LYS A 213 -7.21 10.67 -5.31
N HIS A 214 -6.18 10.33 -4.55
CA HIS A 214 -6.29 9.72 -3.23
C HIS A 214 -5.49 10.57 -2.25
N GLY A 215 -6.20 11.43 -1.51
CA GLY A 215 -5.64 12.41 -0.59
C GLY A 215 -4.79 11.83 0.56
N ASP A 216 -4.87 10.52 0.78
CA ASP A 216 -4.14 9.74 1.77
C ASP A 216 -2.90 9.03 1.21
N LEU A 217 -2.61 9.18 -0.09
CA LEU A 217 -1.49 8.56 -0.78
C LEU A 217 -0.68 9.62 -1.52
N GLU A 218 0.44 10.03 -0.94
CA GLU A 218 1.28 11.12 -1.43
C GLU A 218 2.78 10.81 -1.37
N GLU A 219 3.58 11.57 -2.12
CA GLU A 219 5.05 11.41 -2.18
C GLU A 219 5.74 11.57 -0.81
N ALA A 220 5.12 12.29 0.13
CA ALA A 220 5.62 12.39 1.49
C ALA A 220 5.63 11.04 2.24
N LEU A 221 5.00 10.00 1.68
CA LEU A 221 5.02 8.64 2.21
C LEU A 221 6.27 7.85 1.79
N PHE A 222 7.04 8.27 0.78
CA PHE A 222 8.31 7.60 0.43
C PHE A 222 9.25 7.56 1.65
N ASN A 223 9.37 8.70 2.32
CA ASN A 223 10.08 8.83 3.58
C ASN A 223 9.28 9.73 4.53
N THR A 224 8.63 9.11 5.52
CA THR A 224 7.70 9.79 6.40
C THR A 224 7.98 9.55 7.88
N ASN A 225 7.23 10.22 8.74
CA ASN A 225 7.26 9.99 10.19
C ASN A 225 5.85 9.67 10.72
N ARG A 226 5.78 9.23 11.98
CA ARG A 226 4.55 8.78 12.64
C ARG A 226 3.44 9.83 12.72
N LYS A 227 3.73 11.13 12.55
CA LYS A 227 2.68 12.17 12.50
C LYS A 227 1.90 12.10 11.19
N VAL A 228 2.56 11.73 10.11
CA VAL A 228 1.95 11.56 8.78
C VAL A 228 1.28 10.19 8.72
N ASP A 229 2.05 9.12 8.91
CA ASP A 229 1.54 7.75 8.96
C ASP A 229 2.27 6.93 10.04
N VAL A 230 1.52 6.33 10.96
CA VAL A 230 2.07 5.61 12.11
C VAL A 230 2.67 4.25 11.75
N HIS A 231 2.30 3.67 10.62
CA HIS A 231 2.77 2.37 10.15
C HIS A 231 4.00 2.53 9.25
N MET A 232 3.96 3.50 8.32
CA MET A 232 5.05 3.76 7.37
C MET A 232 6.12 4.72 7.92
N GLY A 233 5.89 5.38 9.06
CA GLY A 233 6.86 6.28 9.66
C GLY A 233 8.21 5.61 9.97
N THR A 234 9.30 6.24 9.55
CA THR A 234 10.69 5.79 9.78
C THR A 234 11.11 5.84 11.25
N ASP A 235 10.43 6.67 12.04
CA ASP A 235 10.49 6.72 13.51
C ASP A 235 9.53 5.73 14.18
N GLY A 236 9.08 4.71 13.44
CA GLY A 236 8.13 3.68 13.84
C GLY A 236 8.41 2.33 13.18
N PRO A 237 7.37 1.54 12.85
CA PRO A 237 7.53 0.25 12.19
C PRO A 237 8.13 0.31 10.79
N ASN A 238 8.16 1.49 10.15
CA ASN A 238 8.69 1.71 8.81
C ASN A 238 8.16 0.72 7.76
N MET A 239 6.87 0.35 7.85
CA MET A 239 6.25 -0.59 6.92
C MET A 239 6.29 -0.07 5.48
N VAL A 240 6.33 -1.00 4.54
CA VAL A 240 6.07 -0.77 3.12
C VAL A 240 4.71 -1.34 2.73
N CYS A 241 4.27 -1.10 1.50
CA CYS A 241 2.92 -1.45 1.05
C CYS A 241 2.61 -2.95 1.21
N ILE A 242 3.56 -3.82 0.85
CA ILE A 242 3.38 -5.28 0.86
C ILE A 242 3.28 -5.88 2.26
N ASP A 243 3.63 -5.15 3.32
CA ASP A 243 3.49 -5.62 4.71
C ASP A 243 2.01 -5.75 5.11
N CYS A 244 1.19 -4.85 4.58
CA CYS A 244 -0.25 -4.85 4.79
C CYS A 244 -0.99 -5.45 3.59
N HIS A 245 -0.57 -5.09 2.37
CA HIS A 245 -1.04 -5.65 1.11
C HIS A 245 -0.36 -7.00 0.83
N LYS A 246 -0.63 -7.98 1.70
CA LYS A 246 -0.10 -9.34 1.58
C LYS A 246 -0.36 -9.86 0.18
N THR A 247 0.67 -10.46 -0.41
CA THR A 247 0.65 -10.85 -1.81
C THR A 247 1.00 -12.32 -1.90
N GLU A 248 0.10 -13.09 -2.50
CA GLU A 248 0.32 -14.51 -2.80
C GLU A 248 0.17 -14.69 -4.31
N LYS A 249 1.16 -15.33 -4.96
CA LYS A 249 1.12 -15.60 -6.41
C LYS A 249 0.80 -14.34 -7.23
N HIS A 250 1.51 -13.24 -6.94
CA HIS A 250 1.30 -11.89 -7.51
C HIS A 250 -0.13 -11.32 -7.41
N ASN A 251 -1.00 -11.94 -6.62
CA ASN A 251 -2.32 -11.43 -6.31
C ASN A 251 -2.24 -10.55 -5.05
N ILE A 252 -2.08 -9.25 -5.26
CA ILE A 252 -1.98 -8.25 -4.20
C ILE A 252 -3.36 -8.05 -3.56
N THR A 253 -3.46 -8.30 -2.25
CA THR A 253 -4.69 -8.07 -1.49
C THR A 253 -4.99 -6.57 -1.33
N GLY A 254 -6.24 -6.23 -1.02
CA GLY A 254 -6.66 -4.84 -0.87
C GLY A 254 -7.46 -4.36 -2.06
N ARG A 255 -8.77 -4.61 -2.00
CA ARG A 255 -9.75 -4.12 -2.98
C ARG A 255 -10.30 -2.76 -2.55
N SER A 256 -9.91 -1.71 -3.26
CA SER A 256 -10.43 -0.35 -3.01
C SER A 256 -11.88 -0.20 -3.47
N TYR A 257 -12.68 0.52 -2.69
CA TYR A 257 -14.06 0.86 -3.04
C TYR A 257 -14.15 1.78 -4.26
N SER A 258 -13.10 2.56 -4.57
CA SER A 258 -13.08 3.47 -5.73
C SER A 258 -13.10 2.73 -7.07
N VAL A 259 -12.83 1.42 -7.06
CA VAL A 259 -12.79 0.56 -8.25
C VAL A 259 -13.59 -0.73 -8.09
N SER A 260 -14.45 -0.82 -7.08
CA SER A 260 -15.17 -2.05 -6.72
C SER A 260 -16.59 -1.77 -6.20
N ALA A 261 -17.54 -2.59 -6.64
CA ALA A 261 -18.90 -2.61 -6.10
C ALA A 261 -19.06 -3.54 -4.87
N GLU A 262 -18.09 -4.40 -4.59
CA GLU A 262 -18.14 -5.38 -3.50
C GLU A 262 -17.15 -5.03 -2.37
N ASN A 263 -17.39 -5.63 -1.20
CA ASN A 263 -16.56 -5.49 0.01
C ASN A 263 -15.67 -6.71 0.30
N THR A 264 -15.35 -7.52 -0.70
CA THR A 264 -14.48 -8.70 -0.58
C THR A 264 -13.01 -8.34 -0.78
N ASN A 265 -12.09 -9.17 -0.25
CA ASN A 265 -10.64 -8.99 -0.36
C ASN A 265 -10.15 -7.59 0.08
N ARG A 266 -10.75 -7.04 1.15
CA ARG A 266 -10.32 -5.79 1.77
C ARG A 266 -9.22 -6.07 2.79
N ILE A 267 -8.34 -5.10 2.95
CA ILE A 267 -7.42 -5.05 4.08
C ILE A 267 -8.19 -4.55 5.30
N SER A 268 -7.96 -5.22 6.43
CA SER A 268 -8.56 -4.86 7.72
C SER A 268 -7.46 -4.57 8.73
N CYS A 269 -7.73 -3.61 9.63
CA CYS A 269 -6.90 -3.35 10.80
C CYS A 269 -6.76 -4.60 11.68
N GLU A 270 -7.79 -5.46 11.68
CA GLU A 270 -7.84 -6.69 12.48
C GLU A 270 -6.88 -7.79 11.99
N GLY A 271 -6.20 -7.57 10.85
CA GLY A 271 -5.09 -8.43 10.43
C GLY A 271 -3.87 -8.35 11.36
N CYS A 272 -3.73 -7.24 12.09
CA CYS A 272 -2.63 -6.98 13.03
C CYS A 272 -3.11 -6.53 14.41
N HIS A 273 -4.28 -5.92 14.50
CA HIS A 273 -4.90 -5.47 15.75
C HIS A 273 -6.01 -6.42 16.18
N THR A 274 -6.36 -6.43 17.46
CA THR A 274 -7.56 -7.15 17.93
C THR A 274 -8.83 -6.37 17.59
N ASP A 275 -9.98 -7.02 17.61
CA ASP A 275 -11.30 -6.40 17.46
C ASP A 275 -11.71 -5.50 18.65
N ARG A 276 -10.92 -5.53 19.73
CA ARG A 276 -11.10 -4.77 20.98
C ARG A 276 -9.79 -4.12 21.46
N PRO A 277 -9.20 -3.20 20.70
CA PRO A 277 -7.84 -2.72 20.96
C PRO A 277 -7.74 -1.65 22.06
N HIS A 278 -8.86 -1.12 22.57
CA HIS A 278 -8.85 0.12 23.37
C HIS A 278 -8.78 -0.08 24.88
N GLN A 279 -8.93 -1.33 25.35
CA GLN A 279 -9.09 -1.66 26.78
C GLN A 279 -10.17 -0.80 27.44
N ASP A 280 -11.21 -0.48 26.68
CA ASP A 280 -12.25 0.46 27.02
C ASP A 280 -13.52 -0.05 26.36
N TYR A 281 -14.43 -0.57 27.18
CA TYR A 281 -15.65 -1.22 26.71
C TYR A 281 -16.45 -0.33 25.76
N ILE A 282 -16.52 0.97 26.03
CA ILE A 282 -17.29 1.89 25.20
C ILE A 282 -16.63 2.01 23.83
N LEU A 283 -15.32 2.27 23.77
CA LEU A 283 -14.61 2.41 22.50
C LEU A 283 -14.60 1.10 21.70
N ASP A 284 -14.38 -0.04 22.35
CA ASP A 284 -14.41 -1.34 21.71
C ASP A 284 -15.81 -1.66 21.14
N TYR A 285 -16.87 -1.26 21.85
CA TYR A 285 -18.25 -1.41 21.36
C TYR A 285 -18.54 -0.54 20.12
N HIS A 286 -17.85 0.59 19.93
CA HIS A 286 -18.02 1.43 18.73
C HIS A 286 -17.57 0.71 17.46
N ASN A 287 -16.60 -0.22 17.53
CA ASN A 287 -16.11 -0.96 16.35
C ASN A 287 -17.22 -1.74 15.64
N HIS A 288 -18.34 -2.05 16.32
CA HIS A 288 -19.51 -2.68 15.71
C HIS A 288 -20.26 -1.78 14.70
N LYS A 289 -20.03 -0.46 14.73
CA LYS A 289 -20.77 0.54 13.93
C LYS A 289 -19.87 1.56 13.24
N VAL A 290 -18.70 1.83 13.80
CA VAL A 290 -17.75 2.84 13.32
C VAL A 290 -16.48 2.12 12.90
N ALA A 291 -16.09 2.28 11.64
CA ALA A 291 -14.85 1.70 11.14
C ALA A 291 -13.64 2.34 11.82
N CYS A 292 -12.58 1.56 12.06
CA CYS A 292 -11.34 2.02 12.69
C CYS A 292 -10.79 3.30 12.04
N GLN A 293 -10.84 3.36 10.70
CA GLN A 293 -10.35 4.48 9.89
C GLN A 293 -11.07 5.80 10.23
N THR A 294 -12.35 5.78 10.61
CA THR A 294 -13.10 6.99 10.96
C THR A 294 -12.51 7.71 12.16
N CYS A 295 -12.00 6.97 13.15
CA CYS A 295 -11.37 7.54 14.34
C CYS A 295 -9.86 7.72 14.16
N HIS A 296 -9.19 6.80 13.45
CA HIS A 296 -7.73 6.75 13.37
C HIS A 296 -7.12 7.46 12.15
N ILE A 297 -7.94 7.89 11.18
CA ILE A 297 -7.51 8.69 10.02
C ILE A 297 -8.40 9.94 9.94
N PRO A 298 -8.33 10.85 10.94
CA PRO A 298 -9.24 12.00 11.01
C PRO A 298 -8.97 13.05 9.92
N VAL A 299 -7.76 13.06 9.36
CA VAL A 299 -7.30 14.03 8.35
C VAL A 299 -6.41 13.29 7.37
N TYR A 300 -6.63 13.56 6.08
CA TYR A 300 -5.74 13.20 4.97
C TYR A 300 -5.16 14.49 4.36
N ALA A 301 -4.30 14.38 3.34
CA ALA A 301 -3.61 15.52 2.73
C ALA A 301 -2.83 16.32 3.79
N LYS A 302 -2.12 15.58 4.65
CA LYS A 302 -1.46 16.15 5.84
C LYS A 302 -0.24 16.98 5.47
N VAL A 303 0.44 16.65 4.36
CA VAL A 303 1.67 17.33 3.93
C VAL A 303 1.41 18.15 2.68
N ASN A 304 0.79 17.57 1.65
CA ASN A 304 0.48 18.26 0.39
C ASN A 304 -1.03 18.41 0.14
N ALA A 305 -1.40 19.48 -0.56
CA ALA A 305 -2.79 19.71 -0.99
C ALA A 305 -3.24 18.66 -2.02
N THR A 306 -4.56 18.43 -2.06
CA THR A 306 -5.24 17.57 -3.04
C THR A 306 -6.15 18.37 -3.96
#